data_AF-K9RBP1-F1
#
_entry.id   AF-K9RBP1-F1
#
_cell.length_a   1.000
_cell.length_b   1.000
_cell.length_c   1.000
_cell.angle_alpha   90.00
_cell.angle_beta   90.00
_cell.angle_gamma   90.00
#
_symmetry.space_group_name_H-M   'P 1'
#
loop_
_entity.id
_entity.type
_entity.pdbx_description
1 polymer ?
#
loop_
_entity_poly.entity_id
_entity_poly.type
_entity_poly.pdbx_seq_one_letter_code
_entity_poly.pdbx_strand_id
1 'polypeptide(L)'
;MKSNLKVLLLSLGLLLSSISTISAVTAQTSDRASAKNSLSFKQYELITASAKQVKNKELKAFFGSQYDYWDARVLANYWGQSVEEAKARIGRKIIWGKSDVAILEQFLVDARIQALQKMQSPNPSLELYSDSKYKYDDAQKLAAVWGDSSPWDAKIRIEKNLILGQPEVIEQALGK
;
A
#
# COMPACT_ATOMS: atom_id res chain seq x y z
N MET A 1 -25.10 11.24 -34.58
CA MET A 1 -25.51 12.67 -34.49
C MET A 1 -26.51 12.83 -33.35
N LYS A 2 -26.25 13.83 -32.49
CA LYS A 2 -27.17 14.51 -31.55
C LYS A 2 -27.37 13.88 -30.15
N SER A 3 -26.50 14.37 -29.27
CA SER A 3 -26.61 14.54 -27.82
C SER A 3 -27.83 15.38 -27.40
N ASN A 4 -28.38 15.13 -26.20
CA ASN A 4 -29.29 16.05 -25.52
C ASN A 4 -28.76 16.42 -24.13
N LEU A 5 -28.21 17.62 -24.11
CA LEU A 5 -27.73 18.41 -22.99
C LEU A 5 -28.94 19.14 -22.37
N LYS A 6 -29.16 19.04 -21.06
CA LYS A 6 -30.01 19.99 -20.33
C LYS A 6 -29.21 20.64 -19.20
N VAL A 7 -29.00 21.93 -19.43
CA VAL A 7 -28.39 22.96 -18.58
C VAL A 7 -29.29 23.25 -17.38
N LEU A 8 -28.73 23.43 -16.18
CA LEU A 8 -29.36 24.24 -15.14
C LEU A 8 -28.32 25.00 -14.29
N LEU A 9 -28.05 26.21 -14.78
CA LEU A 9 -27.78 27.51 -14.13
C LEU A 9 -27.14 27.59 -12.73
N LEU A 10 -25.94 28.18 -12.72
CA LEU A 10 -25.33 28.99 -11.66
C LEU A 10 -26.25 30.13 -11.18
N SER A 11 -26.25 30.42 -9.88
CA SER A 11 -26.59 31.75 -9.36
C SER A 11 -25.49 32.28 -8.44
N LEU A 12 -24.76 33.26 -9.00
CA LEU A 12 -23.81 34.16 -8.38
C LEU A 12 -24.57 35.25 -7.60
N GLY A 13 -24.24 35.45 -6.32
CA GLY A 13 -24.78 36.54 -5.52
C GLY A 13 -23.67 37.36 -4.88
N LEU A 14 -23.28 38.46 -5.53
CA LEU A 14 -22.59 39.59 -4.91
C LEU A 14 -23.64 40.58 -4.41
N LEU A 15 -23.57 41.01 -3.14
CA LEU A 15 -24.17 42.27 -2.70
C LEU A 15 -23.19 43.02 -1.79
N LEU A 16 -23.17 44.33 -2.04
CA LEU A 16 -22.18 45.31 -1.62
C LEU A 16 -22.33 45.80 -0.17
N SER A 17 -21.22 46.39 0.26
CA SER A 17 -20.90 47.22 1.41
C SER A 17 -21.96 48.18 1.95
N SER A 18 -22.00 48.31 3.28
CA SER A 18 -22.20 49.58 3.96
C SER A 18 -21.35 49.64 5.23
N ILE A 19 -20.46 50.62 5.30
CA ILE A 19 -19.64 50.98 6.45
C ILE A 19 -20.52 51.74 7.45
N SER A 20 -20.43 51.40 8.73
CA SER A 20 -20.83 52.28 9.84
C SER A 20 -19.85 52.05 10.99
N THR A 21 -19.03 53.06 11.27
CA THR A 21 -18.30 53.27 12.53
C THR A 21 -19.22 54.16 13.42
N ILE A 22 -19.29 54.18 14.76
CA ILE A 22 -18.36 53.95 15.88
C ILE A 22 -19.17 53.47 17.12
N SER A 23 -18.55 52.57 17.89
CA SER A 23 -18.64 52.20 19.33
C SER A 23 -19.89 52.42 20.20
N ALA A 24 -20.36 51.33 20.80
CA ALA A 24 -20.74 51.30 22.23
C ALA A 24 -20.49 49.90 22.81
N VAL A 25 -19.73 49.83 23.90
CA VAL A 25 -19.48 48.64 24.71
C VAL A 25 -20.79 48.17 25.35
N THR A 26 -21.20 46.95 25.03
CA THR A 26 -21.84 46.01 25.97
C THR A 26 -21.35 44.61 25.62
N ALA A 27 -20.60 44.03 26.55
CA ALA A 27 -20.19 42.63 26.48
C ALA A 27 -21.42 41.76 26.77
N GLN A 28 -21.95 41.09 25.75
CA GLN A 28 -22.84 39.95 25.96
C GLN A 28 -22.68 38.95 24.82
N THR A 29 -21.81 37.98 25.12
CA THR A 29 -21.89 36.56 24.76
C THR A 29 -23.02 36.19 23.80
N SER A 30 -22.65 35.83 22.58
CA SER A 30 -23.39 34.83 21.81
C SER A 30 -22.39 34.01 21.00
N ASP A 31 -22.28 32.76 21.42
CA ASP A 31 -21.32 31.77 21.00
C ASP A 31 -21.33 31.54 19.48
N ARG A 32 -20.32 32.08 18.81
CA ARG A 32 -19.82 31.57 17.51
C ARG A 32 -18.52 30.78 17.71
N ALA A 33 -18.30 30.25 18.90
CA ALA A 33 -17.21 29.35 19.19
C ALA A 33 -17.75 27.92 19.30
N SER A 34 -17.17 27.03 18.50
CA SER A 34 -17.04 25.61 18.84
C SER A 34 -18.23 24.68 18.62
N ALA A 35 -18.74 24.63 17.38
CA ALA A 35 -19.18 23.35 16.80
C ALA A 35 -17.98 22.49 16.34
N LYS A 36 -16.87 22.50 17.10
CA LYS A 36 -15.72 21.62 16.87
C LYS A 36 -15.94 20.34 17.67
N ASN A 37 -16.38 19.30 16.96
CA ASN A 37 -16.36 17.87 17.31
C ASN A 37 -15.72 17.53 18.67
N SER A 38 -16.53 17.46 19.73
CA SER A 38 -16.20 16.65 20.90
C SER A 38 -16.85 15.28 20.70
N LEU A 39 -16.21 14.42 19.89
CA LEU A 39 -16.55 13.00 19.91
C LEU A 39 -16.37 12.52 21.35
N SER A 40 -17.42 11.94 21.93
CA SER A 40 -17.34 11.29 23.24
C SER A 40 -16.24 10.23 23.22
N PHE A 41 -15.51 10.09 24.32
CA PHE A 41 -14.49 9.05 24.50
C PHE A 41 -15.01 7.66 24.09
N LYS A 42 -16.26 7.34 24.44
CA LYS A 42 -16.94 6.08 24.05
C LYS A 42 -17.09 5.93 22.53
N GLN A 43 -17.32 7.03 21.81
CA GLN A 43 -17.41 7.01 20.35
C GLN A 43 -16.05 6.72 19.71
N TYR A 44 -14.97 7.29 20.25
CA TYR A 44 -13.61 7.05 19.77
C TYR A 44 -13.18 5.58 19.96
N GLU A 45 -13.48 4.99 21.13
CA GLU A 45 -13.23 3.57 21.40
C GLU A 45 -13.97 2.65 20.42
N LEU A 46 -15.23 2.93 20.11
CA LEU A 46 -16.01 2.13 19.15
C LEU A 46 -15.44 2.22 17.74
N ILE A 47 -15.05 3.41 17.29
CA ILE A 47 -14.46 3.62 15.96
C ILE A 47 -13.13 2.87 15.85
N THR A 48 -12.25 3.01 16.85
CA THR A 48 -10.94 2.33 16.85
C THR A 48 -11.08 0.81 16.94
N ALA A 49 -11.99 0.29 17.77
CA ALA A 49 -12.29 -1.13 17.83
C ALA A 49 -12.82 -1.66 16.48
N SER A 50 -13.74 -0.93 15.84
CA SER A 50 -14.27 -1.32 14.53
C SER A 50 -13.19 -1.31 13.43
N ALA A 51 -12.31 -0.30 13.41
CA ALA A 51 -11.20 -0.22 12.48
C ALA A 51 -10.22 -1.38 12.67
N LYS A 52 -9.93 -1.76 13.92
CA LYS A 52 -9.10 -2.94 14.24
C LYS A 52 -9.75 -4.24 13.76
N GLN A 53 -11.06 -4.40 13.95
CA GLN A 53 -11.80 -5.56 13.46
C GLN A 53 -11.74 -5.67 11.93
N VAL A 54 -11.91 -4.55 11.22
CA VAL A 54 -11.79 -4.48 9.75
C VAL A 54 -10.38 -4.89 9.30
N LYS A 55 -9.33 -4.29 9.89
CA LYS A 55 -7.93 -4.64 9.58
C LYS A 55 -7.65 -6.13 9.84
N ASN A 56 -8.16 -6.68 10.94
CA ASN A 56 -8.00 -8.11 11.26
C ASN A 56 -8.68 -9.01 10.23
N LYS A 57 -9.89 -8.65 9.76
CA LYS A 57 -10.59 -9.40 8.71
C LYS A 57 -9.81 -9.39 7.40
N GLU A 58 -9.24 -8.25 7.05
CA GLU A 58 -8.39 -8.08 5.87
C GLU A 58 -7.11 -8.92 5.97
N LEU A 59 -6.38 -8.84 7.09
CA LEU A 59 -5.19 -9.67 7.31
C LEU A 59 -5.53 -11.16 7.27
N LYS A 60 -6.66 -11.59 7.86
CA LYS A 60 -7.13 -12.98 7.77
C LYS A 60 -7.39 -13.41 6.33
N ALA A 61 -7.98 -12.54 5.51
CA ALA A 61 -8.20 -12.83 4.10
C ALA A 61 -6.88 -12.98 3.33
N PHE A 62 -5.87 -12.14 3.61
CA PHE A 62 -4.53 -12.29 3.06
C PHE A 62 -3.89 -13.63 3.47
N PHE A 63 -3.87 -13.96 4.77
CA PHE A 63 -3.24 -15.19 5.26
C PHE A 63 -3.95 -16.48 4.81
N GLY A 64 -5.23 -16.38 4.41
CA GLY A 64 -5.99 -17.49 3.82
C GLY A 64 -5.96 -17.53 2.29
N SER A 65 -5.15 -16.70 1.64
CA SER A 65 -5.08 -16.58 0.18
C SER A 65 -3.85 -17.26 -0.42
N GLN A 66 -3.71 -17.19 -1.74
CA GLN A 66 -2.54 -17.67 -2.46
C GLN A 66 -1.35 -16.70 -2.42
N TYR A 67 -1.56 -15.45 -2.01
CA TYR A 67 -0.48 -14.46 -1.99
C TYR A 67 0.40 -14.66 -0.76
N ASP A 68 1.70 -14.51 -0.95
CA ASP A 68 2.67 -14.75 0.09
C ASP A 68 3.26 -13.45 0.66
N TYR A 69 4.27 -13.62 1.53
CA TYR A 69 5.00 -12.49 2.09
C TYR A 69 5.67 -11.62 1.02
N TRP A 70 6.25 -12.24 -0.01
CA TRP A 70 7.03 -11.55 -1.04
C TRP A 70 6.13 -10.73 -1.95
N ASP A 71 4.94 -11.23 -2.29
CA ASP A 71 3.91 -10.44 -2.98
C ASP A 71 3.55 -9.17 -2.21
N ALA A 72 3.30 -9.32 -0.91
CA ALA A 72 3.00 -8.18 -0.05
C ALA A 72 4.21 -7.24 0.08
N ARG A 73 5.43 -7.75 0.13
CA ARG A 73 6.66 -6.94 0.22
C ARG A 73 6.89 -6.11 -1.03
N VAL A 74 6.71 -6.70 -2.21
CA VAL A 74 6.82 -6.03 -3.51
C VAL A 74 5.73 -4.97 -3.66
N LEU A 75 4.49 -5.30 -3.32
CA LEU A 75 3.38 -4.35 -3.36
C LEU A 75 3.50 -3.23 -2.32
N ALA A 76 4.09 -3.50 -1.15
CA ALA A 76 4.38 -2.47 -0.15
C ALA A 76 5.34 -1.41 -0.70
N ASN A 77 6.43 -1.86 -1.35
CA ASN A 77 7.37 -0.97 -2.01
C ASN A 77 6.71 -0.17 -3.14
N TYR A 78 5.87 -0.81 -3.96
CA TYR A 78 5.18 -0.16 -5.07
C TYR A 78 4.11 0.86 -4.63
N TRP A 79 3.35 0.55 -3.58
CA TRP A 79 2.32 1.43 -3.04
C TRP A 79 2.85 2.49 -2.05
N GLY A 80 4.12 2.41 -1.66
CA GLY A 80 4.74 3.35 -0.72
C GLY A 80 4.17 3.24 0.70
N GLN A 81 3.94 2.02 1.18
CA GLN A 81 3.33 1.76 2.49
C GLN A 81 4.05 0.60 3.21
N SER A 82 3.67 0.34 4.46
CA SER A 82 4.24 -0.79 5.21
C SER A 82 3.79 -2.14 4.65
N VAL A 83 4.56 -3.20 4.94
CA VAL A 83 4.19 -4.58 4.54
C VAL A 83 2.87 -5.01 5.18
N GLU A 84 2.62 -4.62 6.44
CA GLU A 84 1.36 -4.93 7.11
C GLU A 84 0.15 -4.26 6.42
N GLU A 85 0.30 -3.00 6.00
CA GLU A 85 -0.73 -2.29 5.23
C GLU A 85 -0.92 -2.89 3.84
N ALA A 86 0.15 -3.36 3.18
CA ALA A 86 0.05 -4.08 1.92
C ALA A 86 -0.72 -5.40 2.08
N LYS A 87 -0.43 -6.19 3.11
CA LYS A 87 -1.20 -7.41 3.45
C LYS A 87 -2.68 -7.09 3.65
N ALA A 88 -3.00 -6.07 4.44
CA ALA A 88 -4.39 -5.66 4.65
C ALA A 88 -5.06 -5.18 3.35
N ARG A 89 -4.36 -4.43 2.50
CA ARG A 89 -4.87 -3.97 1.20
C ARG A 89 -5.13 -5.12 0.23
N ILE A 90 -4.25 -6.12 0.18
CA ILE A 90 -4.44 -7.36 -0.57
C ILE A 90 -5.70 -8.08 -0.05
N GLY A 91 -5.79 -8.29 1.26
CA GLY A 91 -6.94 -8.90 1.93
C GLY A 91 -8.26 -8.20 1.63
N ARG A 92 -8.27 -6.87 1.64
CA ARG A 92 -9.43 -6.04 1.27
C ARG A 92 -9.91 -6.33 -0.15
N LYS A 93 -8.97 -6.40 -1.11
CA LYS A 93 -9.28 -6.70 -2.52
C LYS A 93 -9.85 -8.11 -2.68
N ILE A 94 -9.32 -9.09 -1.95
CA ILE A 94 -9.87 -10.45 -1.92
C ILE A 94 -11.32 -10.46 -1.41
N ILE A 95 -11.61 -9.74 -0.33
CA ILE A 95 -12.96 -9.64 0.26
C ILE A 95 -13.95 -9.00 -0.71
N TRP A 96 -13.51 -8.00 -1.49
CA TRP A 96 -14.35 -7.33 -2.49
C TRP A 96 -14.66 -8.18 -3.73
N GLY A 97 -13.84 -9.21 -3.99
CA GLY A 97 -14.15 -10.27 -4.94
C GLY A 97 -13.36 -10.20 -6.24
N LYS A 98 -13.79 -10.99 -7.24
CA LYS A 98 -13.00 -11.34 -8.43
C LYS A 98 -12.51 -10.14 -9.24
N SER A 99 -13.33 -9.10 -9.39
CA SER A 99 -12.94 -7.90 -10.14
C SER A 99 -11.79 -7.16 -9.46
N ASP A 100 -11.81 -7.04 -8.13
CA ASP A 100 -10.74 -6.41 -7.36
C ASP A 100 -9.48 -7.27 -7.28
N VAL A 101 -9.64 -8.60 -7.30
CA VAL A 101 -8.52 -9.54 -7.45
C VAL A 101 -7.86 -9.37 -8.82
N ALA A 102 -8.61 -9.21 -9.91
CA ALA A 102 -8.00 -8.93 -11.22
C ALA A 102 -7.18 -7.62 -11.22
N ILE A 103 -7.68 -6.58 -10.54
CA ILE A 103 -6.94 -5.32 -10.35
C ILE A 103 -5.71 -5.54 -9.46
N LEU A 104 -5.82 -6.37 -8.41
CA LEU A 104 -4.68 -6.75 -7.57
C LEU A 104 -3.56 -7.39 -8.40
N GLU A 105 -3.90 -8.35 -9.26
CA GLU A 105 -2.93 -9.02 -10.12
C GLU A 105 -2.23 -8.04 -11.06
N GLN A 106 -2.97 -7.09 -11.63
CA GLN A 106 -2.35 -6.04 -12.44
C GLN A 106 -1.34 -5.21 -11.63
N PHE A 107 -1.69 -4.80 -10.41
CA PHE A 107 -0.74 -4.09 -9.54
C PHE A 107 0.49 -4.93 -9.22
N LEU A 108 0.32 -6.24 -9.01
CA LEU A 108 1.43 -7.14 -8.71
C LEU A 108 2.37 -7.26 -9.91
N VAL A 109 1.83 -7.40 -11.12
CA VAL A 109 2.62 -7.39 -12.37
C VAL A 109 3.40 -6.08 -12.51
N ASP A 110 2.75 -4.93 -12.35
CA ASP A 110 3.39 -3.62 -12.49
C ASP A 110 4.49 -3.42 -11.44
N ALA A 111 4.22 -3.83 -10.19
CA ALA A 111 5.17 -3.77 -9.09
C ALA A 111 6.40 -4.64 -9.34
N ARG A 112 6.20 -5.86 -9.85
CA ARG A 112 7.29 -6.79 -10.21
C ARG A 112 8.13 -6.25 -11.37
N ILE A 113 7.51 -5.71 -12.41
CA ILE A 113 8.22 -5.08 -13.53
C ILE A 113 9.08 -3.93 -13.03
N GLN A 114 8.52 -3.04 -12.20
CA GLN A 114 9.26 -1.91 -11.63
C GLN A 114 10.43 -2.38 -10.76
N ALA A 115 10.24 -3.41 -9.93
CA ALA A 115 11.31 -3.96 -9.09
C ALA A 115 12.41 -4.61 -9.94
N LEU A 116 12.06 -5.38 -10.98
CA LEU A 116 13.01 -6.00 -11.89
C LEU A 116 13.80 -4.99 -12.72
N GLN A 117 13.21 -3.86 -13.10
CA GLN A 117 13.93 -2.78 -13.78
C GLN A 117 15.09 -2.25 -12.93
N LYS A 118 14.90 -2.11 -11.61
CA LYS A 118 15.96 -1.67 -10.68
C LYS A 118 17.16 -2.62 -10.68
N MET A 119 16.93 -3.91 -10.97
CA MET A 119 17.97 -4.95 -11.07
C MET A 119 18.89 -4.83 -12.28
N GLN A 120 18.61 -3.92 -13.21
CA GLN A 120 19.48 -3.65 -14.36
C GLN A 120 20.60 -2.66 -14.02
N SER A 121 20.55 -2.04 -12.84
CA SER A 121 21.59 -1.12 -12.37
C SER A 121 22.91 -1.87 -12.11
N PRO A 122 24.09 -1.26 -12.34
CA PRO A 122 25.38 -1.91 -12.08
C PRO A 122 25.60 -2.37 -10.63
N ASN A 123 24.99 -1.66 -9.68
CA ASN A 123 25.01 -2.00 -8.26
C ASN A 123 23.60 -1.86 -7.68
N PRO A 124 22.73 -2.86 -7.89
CA PRO A 124 21.34 -2.72 -7.50
C PRO A 124 21.16 -3.01 -6.01
N SER A 125 20.18 -2.36 -5.38
CA SER A 125 19.79 -2.65 -4.00
C SER A 125 19.15 -4.05 -3.92
N LEU A 126 19.59 -4.85 -2.95
CA LEU A 126 19.10 -6.22 -2.73
C LEU A 126 18.23 -6.26 -1.45
N GLU A 127 17.11 -5.52 -1.49
CA GLU A 127 16.26 -5.31 -0.32
C GLU A 127 15.57 -6.60 0.12
N LEU A 128 15.06 -7.40 -0.83
CA LEU A 128 14.33 -8.62 -0.51
C LEU A 128 15.27 -9.72 -0.03
N TYR A 129 16.45 -9.85 -0.63
CA TYR A 129 17.52 -10.73 -0.15
C TYR A 129 17.92 -10.35 1.28
N SER A 130 18.09 -9.06 1.57
CA SER A 130 18.47 -8.58 2.91
C SER A 130 17.40 -8.86 3.96
N ASP A 131 16.13 -8.78 3.57
CA ASP A 131 14.96 -9.11 4.39
C ASP A 131 14.71 -10.63 4.50
N SER A 132 15.40 -11.43 3.69
CA SER A 132 15.20 -12.88 3.63
C SER A 132 15.98 -13.67 4.68
N LYS A 133 15.63 -14.95 4.79
CA LYS A 133 16.40 -15.92 5.59
C LYS A 133 17.75 -16.28 4.96
N TYR A 134 17.94 -16.07 3.65
CA TYR A 134 19.16 -16.48 2.96
C TYR A 134 20.38 -15.70 3.45
N LYS A 135 21.52 -16.37 3.46
CA LYS A 135 22.80 -15.81 3.91
C LYS A 135 23.86 -15.97 2.84
N TYR A 136 25.03 -15.40 3.09
CA TYR A 136 26.16 -15.44 2.15
C TYR A 136 26.52 -16.88 1.76
N ASP A 137 26.53 -17.81 2.71
CA ASP A 137 26.82 -19.22 2.47
C ASP A 137 25.78 -19.88 1.55
N ASP A 138 24.50 -19.52 1.67
CA ASP A 138 23.48 -19.96 0.71
C ASP A 138 23.79 -19.40 -0.68
N ALA A 139 24.15 -18.12 -0.79
CA ALA A 139 24.53 -17.51 -2.06
C ALA A 139 25.78 -18.14 -2.70
N GLN A 140 26.78 -18.57 -1.90
CA GLN A 140 27.94 -19.30 -2.40
C GLN A 140 27.55 -20.67 -2.99
N LYS A 141 26.70 -21.42 -2.28
CA LYS A 141 26.18 -22.71 -2.77
C LYS A 141 25.36 -22.52 -4.03
N LEU A 142 24.47 -21.55 -4.02
CA LEU A 142 23.62 -21.22 -5.16
C LEU A 142 24.43 -20.78 -6.37
N ALA A 143 25.52 -20.01 -6.17
CA ALA A 143 26.39 -19.64 -7.29
C ALA A 143 26.98 -20.87 -7.98
N ALA A 144 27.45 -21.86 -7.20
CA ALA A 144 27.94 -23.12 -7.76
C ALA A 144 26.84 -23.91 -8.49
N VAL A 145 25.63 -23.99 -7.91
CA VAL A 145 24.49 -24.74 -8.49
C VAL A 145 23.97 -24.08 -9.77
N TRP A 146 23.89 -22.76 -9.79
CA TRP A 146 23.35 -21.99 -10.91
C TRP A 146 24.36 -21.61 -11.98
N GLY A 147 25.65 -21.89 -11.75
CA GLY A 147 26.75 -21.52 -12.63
C GLY A 147 27.01 -20.01 -12.67
N ASP A 148 26.68 -19.30 -11.59
CA ASP A 148 26.97 -17.86 -11.47
C ASP A 148 28.46 -17.63 -11.18
N SER A 149 29.03 -16.59 -11.77
CA SER A 149 30.46 -16.24 -11.63
C SER A 149 30.86 -15.91 -10.19
N SER A 150 29.91 -15.48 -9.37
CA SER A 150 30.17 -15.07 -7.99
C SER A 150 28.96 -15.28 -7.09
N PRO A 151 29.17 -15.34 -5.75
CA PRO A 151 28.06 -15.29 -4.79
C PRO A 151 27.23 -14.01 -4.91
N TRP A 152 27.80 -12.92 -5.42
CA TRP A 152 27.05 -11.68 -5.64
C TRP A 152 26.00 -11.83 -6.74
N ASP A 153 26.36 -12.47 -7.86
CA ASP A 153 25.43 -12.76 -8.95
C ASP A 153 24.29 -13.67 -8.50
N ALA A 154 24.59 -14.66 -7.64
CA ALA A 154 23.57 -15.48 -7.01
C ALA A 154 22.64 -14.68 -6.08
N LYS A 155 23.14 -13.68 -5.34
CA LYS A 155 22.27 -12.79 -4.54
C LYS A 155 21.32 -11.98 -5.42
N ILE A 156 21.78 -11.49 -6.57
CA ILE A 156 20.91 -10.82 -7.55
C ILE A 156 19.85 -11.79 -8.07
N ARG A 157 20.22 -13.06 -8.33
CA ARG A 157 19.25 -14.07 -8.78
C ARG A 157 18.24 -14.43 -7.67
N ILE A 158 18.66 -14.50 -6.41
CA ILE A 158 17.76 -14.62 -5.26
C ILE A 158 16.78 -13.45 -5.23
N GLU A 159 17.28 -12.21 -5.28
CA GLU A 159 16.44 -11.00 -5.28
C GLU A 159 15.36 -11.07 -6.38
N LYS A 160 15.75 -11.44 -7.61
CA LYS A 160 14.81 -11.60 -8.74
C LYS A 160 13.75 -12.66 -8.49
N ASN A 161 14.13 -13.83 -7.95
CA ASN A 161 13.16 -14.88 -7.62
C ASN A 161 12.20 -14.43 -6.52
N LEU A 162 12.69 -13.73 -5.50
CA LEU A 162 11.85 -13.16 -4.45
C LEU A 162 10.89 -12.09 -5.00
N ILE A 163 11.35 -11.20 -5.90
CA ILE A 163 10.49 -10.24 -6.60
C ILE A 163 9.36 -10.98 -7.34
N LEU A 164 9.69 -12.07 -8.03
CA LEU A 164 8.74 -12.86 -8.81
C LEU A 164 7.78 -13.72 -7.97
N GLY A 165 7.93 -13.75 -6.64
CA GLY A 165 7.17 -14.64 -5.76
C GLY A 165 7.52 -16.11 -5.99
N GLN A 166 8.80 -16.40 -6.25
CA GLN A 166 9.32 -17.74 -6.55
C GLN A 166 10.40 -18.20 -5.54
N PRO A 167 10.15 -18.12 -4.21
CA PRO A 167 11.13 -18.60 -3.22
C PRO A 167 11.44 -20.10 -3.37
N GLU A 168 10.51 -20.89 -3.89
CA GLU A 168 10.66 -22.33 -4.10
C GLU A 168 11.81 -22.68 -5.07
N VAL A 169 12.08 -21.84 -6.07
CA VAL A 169 13.22 -22.02 -6.98
C VAL A 169 14.55 -21.97 -6.21
N ILE A 170 14.60 -21.13 -5.17
CA ILE A 170 15.78 -20.98 -4.32
C ILE A 170 15.90 -22.15 -3.36
N GLU A 171 14.81 -22.55 -2.69
CA GLU A 171 14.81 -23.68 -1.77
C GLU A 171 15.19 -24.99 -2.47
N GLN A 172 14.62 -25.24 -3.65
CA GLN A 172 14.93 -26.41 -4.45
C GLN A 172 16.42 -26.46 -4.83
N ALA A 173 17.00 -25.33 -5.24
CA ALA A 173 18.42 -25.24 -5.57
C ALA A 173 19.33 -25.41 -4.34
N LEU A 174 18.84 -25.11 -3.14
CA LEU A 174 19.53 -25.39 -1.87
C LEU A 174 19.30 -26.82 -1.35
N GLY A 175 18.42 -27.60 -1.97
CA GLY A 175 18.02 -28.93 -1.52
C GLY A 175 17.21 -28.90 -0.21
N LYS A 176 16.37 -27.88 -0.02
CA LYS A 176 15.54 -27.68 1.17
C LYS A 176 14.05 -27.85 0.88
#